data_AF-A0A962E7W7-F1
#
_entry.id   AF-A0A962E7W7-F1
#
_cell.length_a   1.000
_cell.length_b   1.000
_cell.length_c   1.000
_cell.angle_alpha   90.00
_cell.angle_beta   90.00
_cell.angle_gamma   90.00
#
_symmetry.space_group_name_H-M   'P 1'
#
loop_
_entity.id
_entity.type
_entity.pdbx_description
1 polymer ?
#
loop_
_entity_poly.entity_id
_entity_poly.type
_entity_poly.pdbx_seq_one_letter_code
_entity_poly.pdbx_strand_id
1 'polypeptide(L)'
;DYAIDPKRSVALVEATRTFADNVEFEALITLQGPGEAPIVQQVAADPRTISLRQRWSLMRLPGPGYAPRVYHPASGGYSVRRIDFAQPLDQSLEQLWQPRFRLIKTNPNAERSPVTRPIVFYLDRGTPEPVRSALLEGANWWSAAFDQAGFVDAFRAELQPANVDLMDLQVNAITWTHRATRGWSYGGGIIDPRSGEIIKGFVNLGSQRVRQDLLIAETLLAPFAADADPALAAQAQAMALARLRQLAAHEVGHALGLAHNFAASAHGNGSVMDYP
;
A
#
# COMPACT_ATOMS: atom_id res chain seq x y z
N ASP A 1 28.89 12.31 3.75
CA ASP A 1 28.14 13.46 4.30
C ASP A 1 27.61 14.34 3.19
N TYR A 2 26.29 14.49 3.11
CA TYR A 2 25.64 15.45 2.22
C TYR A 2 25.03 16.58 3.07
N ALA A 3 25.13 17.81 2.58
CA ALA A 3 24.50 18.98 3.19
C ALA A 3 23.49 19.62 2.22
N ILE A 4 22.43 20.21 2.76
CA ILE A 4 21.47 20.98 1.97
C ILE A 4 22.20 22.16 1.32
N ASP A 5 21.97 22.35 0.02
CA ASP A 5 22.36 23.53 -0.72
C ASP A 5 21.18 24.51 -0.78
N PRO A 6 21.19 25.60 0.01
CA PRO A 6 20.08 26.55 0.03
C PRO A 6 19.90 27.31 -1.28
N LYS A 7 20.95 27.44 -2.10
CA LYS A 7 20.89 28.15 -3.39
C LYS A 7 20.20 27.32 -4.48
N ARG A 8 20.14 25.99 -4.29
CA ARG A 8 19.54 25.03 -5.22
C ARG A 8 18.35 24.28 -4.61
N SER A 9 17.85 24.74 -3.46
CA SER A 9 16.65 24.21 -2.82
C SER A 9 15.54 25.26 -2.86
N VAL A 10 14.32 24.84 -3.19
CA VAL A 10 13.21 25.77 -3.40
C VAL A 10 11.88 25.14 -2.99
N ALA A 11 11.00 25.93 -2.38
CA ALA A 11 9.61 25.55 -2.17
C ALA A 11 8.87 25.56 -3.53
N LEU A 12 8.20 24.46 -3.87
CA LEU A 12 7.46 24.31 -5.11
C LEU A 12 6.01 24.72 -4.87
N VAL A 13 5.76 26.02 -4.77
CA VAL A 13 4.44 26.58 -4.41
C VAL A 13 3.33 26.13 -5.38
N GLU A 14 3.64 26.00 -6.67
CA GLU A 14 2.67 25.52 -7.68
C GLU A 14 2.30 24.03 -7.52
N ALA A 15 3.13 23.27 -6.81
CA ALA A 15 2.86 21.88 -6.47
C ALA A 15 2.01 21.74 -5.19
N THR A 16 1.74 22.83 -4.46
CA THR A 16 0.85 22.80 -3.30
C THR A 16 -0.55 22.34 -3.73
N ARG A 17 -1.16 21.48 -2.90
CA ARG A 17 -2.53 21.00 -3.08
C ARG A 17 -3.31 21.22 -1.80
N THR A 18 -4.57 21.62 -1.95
CA THR A 18 -5.50 21.76 -0.83
C THR A 18 -6.68 20.84 -1.09
N PHE A 19 -6.98 20.01 -0.11
CA PHE A 19 -8.12 19.10 -0.09
C PHE A 19 -9.03 19.44 1.10
N ALA A 20 -10.13 18.70 1.26
CA ALA A 20 -11.07 18.95 2.35
C ALA A 20 -10.43 18.75 3.74
N ASP A 21 -9.58 17.73 3.88
CA ASP A 21 -9.01 17.32 5.17
C ASP A 21 -7.47 17.33 5.20
N ASN A 22 -6.78 17.69 4.11
CA ASN A 22 -5.34 17.86 4.10
C ASN A 22 -4.84 18.97 3.17
N VAL A 23 -3.67 19.51 3.49
CA VAL A 23 -2.89 20.40 2.64
C VAL A 23 -1.53 19.75 2.42
N GLU A 24 -1.09 19.71 1.17
CA GLU A 24 0.19 19.17 0.75
C GLU A 24 1.12 20.29 0.32
N PHE A 25 2.32 20.34 0.88
CA PHE A 25 3.40 21.22 0.48
C PHE A 25 4.53 20.41 -0.13
N GLU A 26 5.21 20.98 -1.11
CA GLU A 26 6.34 20.32 -1.75
C GLU A 26 7.54 21.26 -1.86
N ALA A 27 8.74 20.71 -1.72
CA ALA A 27 9.99 21.41 -2.00
C ALA A 27 10.93 20.52 -2.79
N LEU A 28 11.71 21.14 -3.67
CA LEU A 28 12.91 20.54 -4.22
C LEU A 28 14.05 20.82 -3.26
N ILE A 29 14.63 19.77 -2.69
CA ILE A 29 15.78 19.85 -1.78
C ILE A 29 16.99 19.31 -2.51
N THR A 30 17.97 20.16 -2.74
CA THR A 30 19.24 19.76 -3.34
C THR A 30 20.29 19.58 -2.26
N LEU A 31 20.97 18.45 -2.30
CA LEU A 31 22.01 18.01 -1.39
C LEU A 31 23.35 17.98 -2.13
N GLN A 32 24.39 18.51 -1.52
CA GLN A 32 25.78 18.43 -2.01
C GLN A 32 26.63 17.56 -1.09
N GLY A 33 27.49 16.74 -1.67
CA GLY A 33 28.42 15.89 -0.93
C GLY A 33 29.63 15.47 -1.76
N PRO A 34 30.52 14.64 -1.21
CA PRO A 34 31.76 14.22 -1.88
C PRO A 34 31.51 13.33 -3.11
N GLY A 35 30.31 12.75 -3.26
CA GLY A 35 29.96 11.91 -4.41
C GLY A 35 30.61 10.52 -4.40
N GLU A 36 31.19 10.11 -3.27
CA GLU A 36 31.90 8.83 -3.11
C GLU A 36 30.97 7.67 -2.70
N ALA A 37 29.72 7.96 -2.34
CA ALA A 37 28.76 6.96 -1.90
C ALA A 37 28.35 6.03 -3.06
N PRO A 38 28.68 4.72 -3.02
CA PRO A 38 28.45 3.82 -4.15
C PRO A 38 26.99 3.75 -4.60
N ILE A 39 26.05 3.81 -3.64
CA ILE A 39 24.61 3.74 -3.94
C ILE A 39 24.12 4.98 -4.70
N VAL A 40 24.74 6.15 -4.47
CA VAL A 40 24.42 7.39 -5.18
C VAL A 40 24.98 7.34 -6.59
N GLN A 41 26.23 6.88 -6.74
CA GLN A 41 26.89 6.74 -8.05
C GLN A 41 26.13 5.82 -9.01
N GLN A 42 25.35 4.87 -8.50
CA GLN A 42 24.53 3.97 -9.32
C GLN A 42 23.27 4.62 -9.90
N VAL A 43 22.78 5.73 -9.32
CA VAL A 43 21.46 6.29 -9.65
C VAL A 43 21.48 7.77 -10.03
N ALA A 44 22.45 8.54 -9.54
CA ALA A 44 22.58 9.97 -9.82
C ALA A 44 23.50 10.22 -11.00
N ALA A 45 23.11 11.15 -11.90
CA ALA A 45 23.94 11.54 -13.04
C ALA A 45 25.25 12.24 -12.60
N ASP A 46 25.20 13.04 -11.54
CA ASP A 46 26.39 13.54 -10.82
C ASP A 46 26.25 13.15 -9.35
N PRO A 47 27.09 12.24 -8.82
CA PRO A 47 26.94 11.79 -7.45
C PRO A 47 27.23 12.90 -6.43
N ARG A 48 27.87 14.01 -6.81
CA ARG A 48 28.14 15.10 -5.86
C ARG A 48 26.91 15.97 -5.58
N THR A 49 25.88 15.89 -6.41
CA THR A 49 24.64 16.67 -6.28
C THR A 49 23.41 15.78 -6.46
N ILE A 50 22.55 15.72 -5.45
CA ILE A 50 21.29 14.96 -5.51
C ILE A 50 20.14 15.92 -5.22
N SER A 51 19.08 15.89 -6.03
CA SER A 51 17.85 16.63 -5.74
C SER A 51 16.71 15.66 -5.42
N LEU A 52 16.02 15.91 -4.30
CA LEU A 52 14.87 15.15 -3.83
C LEU A 52 13.64 16.06 -3.81
N ARG A 53 12.48 15.55 -4.22
CA ARG A 53 11.20 16.21 -3.97
C ARG A 53 10.69 15.74 -2.62
N GLN A 54 10.70 16.62 -1.62
CA GLN A 54 10.14 16.34 -0.31
C GLN A 54 8.72 16.89 -0.25
N ARG A 55 7.80 16.08 0.25
CA ARG A 55 6.41 16.44 0.46
C ARG A 55 6.08 16.43 1.96
N TRP A 56 5.37 17.46 2.40
CA TRP A 56 4.77 17.53 3.74
C TRP A 56 3.25 17.55 3.62
N SER A 57 2.61 16.66 4.37
CA SER A 57 1.15 16.60 4.50
C SER A 57 0.75 17.13 5.87
N LEU A 58 -0.08 18.16 5.90
CA LEU A 58 -0.79 18.57 7.11
C LEU A 58 -2.22 18.07 7.00
N MET A 59 -2.61 17.19 7.92
CA MET A 59 -3.93 16.55 7.92
C MET A 59 -4.76 16.94 9.13
N ARG A 60 -6.06 17.09 8.92
CA ARG A 60 -7.05 17.21 9.99
C ARG A 60 -7.17 15.89 10.72
N LEU A 61 -7.13 15.92 12.04
CA LEU A 61 -7.36 14.75 12.86
C LEU A 61 -8.82 14.27 12.75
N PRO A 62 -9.08 12.95 12.75
CA PRO A 62 -10.44 12.43 12.77
C PRO A 62 -11.25 12.95 13.95
N GLY A 63 -12.52 13.26 13.71
CA GLY A 63 -13.49 13.63 14.73
C GLY A 63 -13.99 12.43 15.56
N PRO A 64 -14.88 12.66 16.55
CA PRO A 64 -15.42 11.60 17.39
C PRO A 64 -16.31 10.59 16.62
N GLY A 65 -16.76 9.54 17.33
CA GLY A 65 -17.72 8.57 16.80
C GLY A 65 -17.11 7.32 16.13
N TYR A 66 -15.79 7.17 16.18
CA TYR A 66 -15.13 5.89 15.93
C TYR A 66 -15.03 5.11 17.23
N ALA A 67 -15.37 3.82 17.20
CA ALA A 67 -15.13 2.92 18.31
C ALA A 67 -13.76 2.24 18.11
N PRO A 68 -12.76 2.48 18.97
CA PRO A 68 -11.49 1.75 18.90
C PRO A 68 -11.67 0.25 19.15
N ARG A 69 -10.74 -0.56 18.67
CA ARG A 69 -10.67 -2.00 18.98
C ARG A 69 -9.34 -2.29 19.63
N VAL A 70 -9.36 -2.74 20.89
CA VAL A 70 -8.13 -3.17 21.59
C VAL A 70 -7.49 -4.31 20.79
N TYR A 71 -6.18 -4.22 20.58
CA TYR A 71 -5.43 -5.23 19.89
C TYR A 71 -5.35 -6.53 20.70
N HIS A 72 -5.45 -7.66 20.01
CA HIS A 72 -5.18 -8.97 20.58
C HIS A 72 -4.29 -9.76 19.60
N PRO A 73 -3.19 -10.42 20.04
CA PRO A 73 -2.28 -11.13 19.15
C PRO A 73 -2.94 -12.20 18.26
N ALA A 74 -4.04 -12.80 18.72
CA ALA A 74 -4.81 -13.78 17.94
C ALA A 74 -5.84 -13.17 16.97
N SER A 75 -5.86 -11.85 16.76
CA SER A 75 -6.84 -11.18 15.89
C SER A 75 -6.61 -11.44 14.38
N GLY A 76 -5.38 -11.85 14.00
CA GLY A 76 -4.92 -11.90 12.61
C GLY A 76 -4.55 -10.53 12.02
N GLY A 77 -4.66 -9.45 12.81
CA GLY A 77 -4.23 -8.11 12.42
C GLY A 77 -2.92 -7.69 13.09
N TYR A 78 -2.36 -6.55 12.67
CA TYR A 78 -1.26 -5.90 13.38
C TYR A 78 -1.79 -4.85 14.36
N SER A 79 -0.92 -4.29 15.20
CA SER A 79 -1.27 -3.22 16.13
C SER A 79 -0.70 -1.87 15.70
N VAL A 80 -1.36 -0.79 16.10
CA VAL A 80 -0.74 0.54 16.21
C VAL A 80 -0.57 0.87 17.69
N ARG A 81 0.60 1.40 18.03
CA ARG A 81 1.01 1.66 19.40
C ARG A 81 0.96 3.14 19.72
N ARG A 82 0.47 3.47 20.91
CA ARG A 82 0.60 4.78 21.55
C ARG A 82 1.13 4.59 22.97
N ILE A 83 1.95 5.54 23.43
CA ILE A 83 2.25 5.70 24.85
C ILE A 83 1.35 6.79 25.41
N ASP A 84 0.61 6.46 26.47
CA ASP A 84 -0.37 7.34 27.09
C ASP A 84 -0.04 7.54 28.57
N PHE A 85 0.63 8.66 28.89
CA PHE A 85 1.01 9.02 30.26
C PHE A 85 -0.18 9.49 31.12
N ALA A 86 -1.37 9.62 30.53
CA ALA A 86 -2.59 9.93 31.27
C ALA A 86 -3.26 8.68 31.89
N GLN A 87 -2.67 7.49 31.67
CA GLN A 87 -3.20 6.24 32.23
C GLN A 87 -3.09 6.21 33.76
N PRO A 88 -4.04 5.55 34.46
CA PRO A 88 -3.91 5.25 35.88
C PRO A 88 -2.59 4.52 36.21
N LEU A 89 -2.08 4.70 37.43
CA LEU A 89 -0.77 4.17 37.84
C LEU A 89 -0.69 2.63 37.82
N ASP A 90 -1.82 1.94 37.87
CA ASP A 90 -1.95 0.48 37.83
C ASP A 90 -2.18 -0.07 36.41
N GLN A 91 -2.20 0.79 35.39
CA GLN A 91 -2.44 0.41 34.00
C GLN A 91 -1.17 0.55 33.15
N SER A 92 -1.14 -0.20 32.05
CA SER A 92 -0.08 -0.06 31.04
C SER A 92 -0.14 1.32 30.38
N LEU A 93 0.99 2.03 30.35
CA LEU A 93 1.13 3.24 29.51
C LEU A 93 1.06 2.91 28.03
N GLU A 94 1.39 1.68 27.65
CA GLU A 94 1.31 1.20 26.28
C GLU A 94 -0.13 0.82 25.94
N GLN A 95 -0.68 1.51 24.94
CA GLN A 95 -2.00 1.30 24.39
C GLN A 95 -1.85 0.77 22.97
N LEU A 96 -2.43 -0.41 22.71
CA LEU A 96 -2.37 -1.09 21.42
C LEU A 96 -3.77 -1.17 20.81
N TRP A 97 -3.94 -0.58 19.63
CA TRP A 97 -5.18 -0.63 18.87
C TRP A 97 -5.03 -1.50 17.64
N GLN A 98 -6.05 -2.28 17.30
CA GLN A 98 -6.15 -3.00 16.04
C GLN A 98 -6.59 -2.02 14.93
N PRO A 99 -5.75 -1.73 13.92
CA PRO A 99 -6.13 -0.85 12.84
C PRO A 99 -7.29 -1.42 12.04
N ARG A 100 -8.28 -0.56 11.73
CA ARG A 100 -9.38 -0.87 10.81
C ARG A 100 -10.03 0.40 10.25
N PHE A 101 -10.55 0.30 9.03
CA PHE A 101 -11.39 1.34 8.44
C PHE A 101 -12.70 1.53 9.21
N ARG A 102 -13.23 2.75 9.21
CA ARG A 102 -14.58 3.03 9.70
C ARG A 102 -15.61 2.53 8.68
N LEU A 103 -16.25 1.42 8.99
CA LEU A 103 -17.27 0.81 8.15
C LEU A 103 -18.60 0.71 8.90
N ILE A 104 -19.63 1.39 8.39
CA ILE A 104 -20.96 1.51 9.02
C ILE A 104 -22.01 1.04 8.04
N LYS A 105 -22.75 -0.01 8.43
CA LYS A 105 -23.93 -0.51 7.70
C LYS A 105 -25.02 0.56 7.64
N THR A 106 -25.74 0.63 6.53
CA THR A 106 -26.94 1.48 6.39
C THR A 106 -28.07 1.00 7.30
N ASN A 107 -28.20 -0.32 7.51
CA ASN A 107 -29.01 -0.92 8.57
C ASN A 107 -28.11 -1.65 9.59
N PRO A 108 -27.83 -1.07 10.78
CA PRO A 108 -26.97 -1.67 11.79
C PRO A 108 -27.50 -2.99 12.37
N ASN A 109 -28.82 -3.22 12.31
CA ASN A 109 -29.47 -4.40 12.90
C ASN A 109 -29.55 -5.58 11.92
N ALA A 110 -29.24 -5.38 10.65
CA ALA A 110 -29.25 -6.44 9.66
C ALA A 110 -27.93 -7.21 9.66
N GLU A 111 -28.03 -8.54 9.58
CA GLU A 111 -26.88 -9.44 9.44
C GLU A 111 -26.04 -9.08 8.20
N ARG A 112 -26.72 -8.76 7.09
CA ARG A 112 -26.12 -8.24 5.85
C ARG A 112 -26.75 -6.92 5.47
N SER A 113 -25.94 -5.92 5.13
CA SER A 113 -26.42 -4.60 4.70
C SER A 113 -25.36 -3.87 3.89
N PRO A 114 -25.76 -3.01 2.93
CA PRO A 114 -24.86 -2.05 2.31
C PRO A 114 -24.21 -1.13 3.34
N VAL A 115 -23.11 -0.48 2.97
CA VAL A 115 -22.41 0.48 3.82
C VAL A 115 -22.64 1.91 3.40
N THR A 116 -22.60 2.82 4.38
CA THR A 116 -22.75 4.26 4.16
C THR A 116 -21.58 4.85 3.36
N ARG A 117 -20.36 4.34 3.60
CA ARG A 117 -19.15 4.73 2.86
C ARG A 117 -18.31 3.49 2.56
N PRO A 118 -18.19 3.08 1.29
CA PRO A 118 -17.35 1.97 0.90
C PRO A 118 -15.87 2.34 0.93
N ILE A 119 -15.03 1.32 1.13
CA ILE A 119 -13.57 1.40 1.03
C ILE A 119 -13.20 1.25 -0.44
N VAL A 120 -12.63 2.31 -1.03
CA VAL A 120 -12.26 2.34 -2.44
C VAL A 120 -10.77 2.54 -2.54
N PHE A 121 -10.08 1.60 -3.20
CA PHE A 121 -8.69 1.74 -3.58
C PHE A 121 -8.57 2.09 -5.06
N TYR A 122 -7.87 3.18 -5.37
CA TYR A 122 -7.61 3.60 -6.74
C TYR A 122 -6.22 3.17 -7.19
N LEU A 123 -6.15 2.42 -8.28
CA LEU A 123 -4.92 2.03 -8.93
C LEU A 123 -4.40 3.17 -9.82
N ASP A 124 -3.13 3.51 -9.64
CA ASP A 124 -2.40 4.47 -10.45
C ASP A 124 -2.51 4.15 -11.95
N ARG A 125 -2.92 5.16 -12.74
CA ARG A 125 -3.09 5.06 -14.20
C ARG A 125 -1.80 4.75 -14.95
N GLY A 126 -0.64 5.02 -14.36
CA GLY A 126 0.68 4.67 -14.91
C GLY A 126 0.91 3.16 -15.00
N THR A 127 0.09 2.33 -14.37
CA THR A 127 0.18 0.87 -14.47
C THR A 127 -0.16 0.39 -15.89
N PRO A 128 0.75 -0.29 -16.61
CA PRO A 128 0.47 -0.78 -17.97
C PRO A 128 -0.37 -2.06 -17.97
N GLU A 129 -1.06 -2.36 -19.08
CA GLU A 129 -1.59 -3.72 -19.32
C GLU A 129 -0.45 -4.68 -19.69
N PRO A 130 -0.56 -6.00 -19.39
CA PRO A 130 -1.66 -6.69 -18.69
C PRO A 130 -1.60 -6.61 -17.14
N VAL A 131 -0.59 -5.92 -16.59
CA VAL A 131 -0.37 -5.81 -15.14
C VAL A 131 -1.55 -5.13 -14.45
N ARG A 132 -2.07 -4.06 -15.04
CA ARG A 132 -3.22 -3.31 -14.53
C ARG A 132 -4.42 -4.22 -14.27
N SER A 133 -4.81 -5.02 -15.26
CA SER A 133 -5.92 -5.97 -15.11
C SER A 133 -5.68 -6.95 -13.97
N ALA A 134 -4.47 -7.53 -13.89
CA ALA A 134 -4.13 -8.47 -12.82
C ALA A 134 -4.17 -7.84 -11.42
N LEU A 135 -3.66 -6.61 -11.26
CA LEU A 135 -3.67 -5.92 -9.97
C LEU A 135 -5.08 -5.57 -9.51
N LEU A 136 -5.92 -5.05 -10.42
CA LEU A 136 -7.32 -4.74 -10.10
C LEU A 136 -8.10 -5.99 -9.73
N GLU A 137 -7.91 -7.09 -10.47
CA GLU A 137 -8.59 -8.35 -10.18
C GLU A 137 -8.20 -8.88 -8.78
N GLY A 138 -6.90 -8.96 -8.48
CA GLY A 138 -6.41 -9.43 -7.19
C GLY A 138 -6.86 -8.57 -6.01
N ALA A 139 -6.76 -7.24 -6.13
CA ALA A 139 -7.22 -6.33 -5.10
C ALA A 139 -8.73 -6.50 -4.83
N ASN A 140 -9.54 -6.75 -5.87
CA ASN A 140 -10.98 -6.96 -5.74
C ASN A 140 -11.39 -8.32 -5.12
N TRP A 141 -10.47 -9.26 -4.89
CA TRP A 141 -10.78 -10.48 -4.12
C TRP A 141 -11.33 -10.15 -2.71
N TRP A 142 -10.92 -9.02 -2.13
CA TRP A 142 -11.45 -8.53 -0.85
C TRP A 142 -12.96 -8.24 -0.87
N SER A 143 -13.54 -7.92 -2.03
CA SER A 143 -14.99 -7.70 -2.15
C SER A 143 -15.79 -8.92 -1.66
N ALA A 144 -15.34 -10.13 -1.98
CA ALA A 144 -16.00 -11.35 -1.53
C ALA A 144 -15.89 -11.55 -0.01
N ALA A 145 -14.75 -11.20 0.59
CA ALA A 145 -14.54 -11.29 2.03
C ALA A 145 -15.43 -10.31 2.81
N PHE A 146 -15.57 -9.07 2.32
CA PHE A 146 -16.47 -8.08 2.93
C PHE A 146 -17.94 -8.49 2.81
N ASP A 147 -18.35 -9.01 1.65
CA ASP A 147 -19.72 -9.48 1.44
C ASP A 147 -20.07 -10.66 2.37
N GLN A 148 -19.17 -11.63 2.51
CA GLN A 148 -19.31 -12.75 3.44
C GLN A 148 -19.32 -12.30 4.91
N ALA A 149 -18.58 -11.23 5.25
CA ALA A 149 -18.64 -10.60 6.56
C ALA A 149 -19.93 -9.76 6.79
N GLY A 150 -20.84 -9.74 5.82
CA GLY A 150 -22.13 -9.06 5.89
C GLY A 150 -22.08 -7.56 5.55
N PHE A 151 -20.97 -7.06 5.03
CA PHE A 151 -20.81 -5.70 4.54
C PHE A 151 -20.95 -5.67 3.02
N VAL A 152 -22.19 -5.54 2.55
CA VAL A 152 -22.51 -5.54 1.12
C VAL A 152 -21.96 -4.27 0.47
N ASP A 153 -21.41 -4.38 -0.75
CA ASP A 153 -20.83 -3.29 -1.53
C ASP A 153 -19.76 -2.45 -0.79
N ALA A 154 -19.08 -3.06 0.18
CA ALA A 154 -18.21 -2.34 1.09
C ALA A 154 -16.79 -2.11 0.60
N PHE A 155 -16.34 -2.83 -0.41
CA PHE A 155 -14.98 -2.75 -0.92
C PHE A 155 -14.96 -2.78 -2.45
N ARG A 156 -14.10 -1.97 -3.05
CA ARG A 156 -13.74 -2.06 -4.46
C ARG A 156 -12.35 -1.51 -4.73
N ALA A 157 -11.70 -2.08 -5.74
CA ALA A 157 -10.50 -1.52 -6.34
C ALA A 157 -10.80 -1.12 -7.78
N GLU A 158 -10.44 0.11 -8.16
CA GLU A 158 -10.78 0.70 -9.45
C GLU A 158 -9.59 1.40 -10.06
N LEU A 159 -9.59 1.60 -11.38
CA LEU A 159 -8.60 2.49 -12.00
C LEU A 159 -8.86 3.92 -11.53
N GLN A 160 -7.81 4.63 -11.12
CA GLN A 160 -7.89 6.04 -10.72
C GLN A 160 -8.56 6.90 -11.81
N PRO A 161 -9.67 7.61 -11.50
CA PRO A 161 -10.27 8.57 -12.42
C PRO A 161 -9.35 9.76 -12.69
N ALA A 162 -9.53 10.44 -13.83
CA ALA A 162 -8.65 11.54 -14.25
C ALA A 162 -8.66 12.75 -13.28
N ASN A 163 -9.76 12.95 -12.56
CA ASN A 163 -9.99 14.07 -11.66
C ASN A 163 -9.73 13.73 -10.19
N VAL A 164 -9.28 12.51 -9.88
CA VAL A 164 -8.97 12.08 -8.51
C VAL A 164 -7.46 12.19 -8.30
N ASP A 165 -7.06 12.96 -7.29
CA ASP A 165 -5.66 13.06 -6.88
C ASP A 165 -5.37 12.02 -5.80
N LEU A 166 -4.39 11.13 -6.02
CA LEU A 166 -3.98 10.13 -5.02
C LEU A 166 -3.33 10.76 -3.79
N MET A 167 -3.05 12.07 -3.79
CA MET A 167 -2.56 12.83 -2.65
C MET A 167 -3.68 13.27 -1.70
N ASP A 168 -4.95 13.22 -2.12
CA ASP A 168 -6.07 13.48 -1.22
C ASP A 168 -6.10 12.41 -0.11
N LEU A 169 -6.20 12.85 1.15
CA LEU A 169 -6.26 11.95 2.30
C LEU A 169 -7.49 11.02 2.24
N GLN A 170 -8.58 11.44 1.60
CA GLN A 170 -9.81 10.65 1.47
C GLN A 170 -9.73 9.53 0.41
N VAL A 171 -8.63 9.46 -0.34
CA VAL A 171 -8.45 8.54 -1.48
C VAL A 171 -7.47 7.45 -1.11
N ASN A 172 -7.91 6.19 -0.98
CA ASN A 172 -6.97 5.08 -0.82
C ASN A 172 -6.29 4.76 -2.15
N ALA A 173 -5.00 4.43 -2.14
CA ALA A 173 -4.21 4.35 -3.35
C ALA A 173 -3.42 3.04 -3.46
N ILE A 174 -3.35 2.50 -4.68
CA ILE A 174 -2.39 1.48 -5.11
C ILE A 174 -1.50 2.13 -6.15
N THR A 175 -0.22 2.31 -5.82
CA THR A 175 0.75 3.01 -6.67
C THR A 175 1.68 2.03 -7.38
N TRP A 176 2.00 2.31 -8.64
CA TRP A 176 2.90 1.48 -9.45
C TRP A 176 4.24 2.20 -9.62
N THR A 177 5.26 1.73 -8.90
CA THR A 177 6.52 2.46 -8.79
C THR A 177 7.65 1.82 -9.60
N HIS A 178 8.32 2.65 -10.38
CA HIS A 178 9.56 2.31 -11.06
C HIS A 178 10.76 2.60 -10.15
N ARG A 179 11.67 1.63 -10.05
CA ARG A 179 12.91 1.75 -9.26
C ARG A 179 14.07 1.22 -10.10
N ALA A 180 15.27 1.75 -9.85
CA ALA A 180 16.50 1.28 -10.50
C ALA A 180 16.88 -0.13 -10.04
N THR A 181 16.69 -0.43 -8.76
CA THR A 181 16.92 -1.74 -8.14
C THR A 181 15.63 -2.30 -7.54
N ARG A 182 15.65 -3.60 -7.17
CA ARG A 182 14.52 -4.25 -6.51
C ARG A 182 14.18 -3.51 -5.21
N GLY A 183 12.94 -3.04 -5.10
CA GLY A 183 12.37 -2.53 -3.87
C GLY A 183 11.31 -3.47 -3.30
N TRP A 184 10.95 -3.22 -2.06
CA TRP A 184 9.84 -3.90 -1.39
C TRP A 184 8.51 -3.30 -1.89
N SER A 185 7.55 -4.17 -2.21
CA SER A 185 6.15 -3.80 -2.17
C SER A 185 5.71 -3.77 -0.71
N TYR A 186 4.79 -2.87 -0.37
CA TYR A 186 4.22 -2.81 0.97
C TYR A 186 2.84 -2.15 0.93
N GLY A 187 1.94 -2.70 1.71
CA GLY A 187 0.70 -2.07 2.13
C GLY A 187 0.82 -1.42 3.50
N GLY A 188 -0.14 -0.55 3.79
CA GLY A 188 -0.25 0.14 5.06
C GLY A 188 -1.13 1.36 4.90
N GLY A 189 -0.76 2.44 5.57
CA GLY A 189 -1.56 3.65 5.50
C GLY A 189 -1.25 4.67 6.58
N ILE A 190 -2.09 5.70 6.61
CA ILE A 190 -2.14 6.68 7.68
C ILE A 190 -3.18 6.19 8.69
N ILE A 191 -2.76 5.98 9.93
CA ILE A 191 -3.57 5.43 11.01
C ILE A 191 -3.55 6.43 12.16
N ASP A 192 -4.71 6.73 12.75
CA ASP A 192 -4.76 7.51 13.98
C ASP A 192 -4.27 6.64 15.16
N PRO A 193 -3.10 6.92 15.77
CA PRO A 193 -2.58 6.10 16.85
C PRO A 193 -3.42 6.21 18.14
N ARG A 194 -4.35 7.18 18.22
CA ARG A 194 -5.22 7.35 19.38
C ARG A 194 -6.40 6.39 19.39
N SER A 195 -6.78 5.85 18.23
CA SER A 195 -8.00 5.06 18.05
C SER A 195 -7.82 3.78 17.22
N GLY A 196 -6.78 3.71 16.39
CA GLY A 196 -6.63 2.66 15.37
C GLY A 196 -7.47 2.89 14.11
N GLU A 197 -8.11 4.05 13.94
CA GLU A 197 -8.84 4.34 12.69
C GLU A 197 -7.85 4.46 11.52
N ILE A 198 -8.02 3.63 10.48
CA ILE A 198 -7.30 3.79 9.22
C ILE A 198 -7.93 4.98 8.49
N ILE A 199 -7.15 6.04 8.32
CA ILE A 199 -7.55 7.29 7.67
C ILE A 199 -7.40 7.14 6.15
N LYS A 200 -6.26 6.57 5.72
CA LYS A 200 -5.94 6.34 4.30
C LYS A 200 -5.17 5.05 4.17
N GLY A 201 -5.66 4.13 3.35
CA GLY A 201 -4.91 2.97 2.88
C GLY A 201 -3.96 3.37 1.74
N PHE A 202 -2.72 2.91 1.81
CA PHE A 202 -1.71 3.16 0.79
C PHE A 202 -0.91 1.91 0.51
N VAL A 203 -0.84 1.55 -0.77
CA VAL A 203 -0.11 0.39 -1.27
C VAL A 203 0.91 0.86 -2.30
N ASN A 204 2.16 0.41 -2.15
CA ASN A 204 3.23 0.62 -3.12
C ASN A 204 3.60 -0.71 -3.75
N LEU A 205 3.49 -0.81 -5.08
CA LEU A 205 3.84 -2.02 -5.84
C LEU A 205 5.02 -1.75 -6.76
N GLY A 206 6.08 -2.53 -6.60
CA GLY A 206 7.31 -2.39 -7.38
C GLY A 206 7.21 -3.01 -8.77
N SER A 207 7.47 -2.22 -9.80
CA SER A 207 7.32 -2.65 -11.21
C SER A 207 8.28 -3.72 -11.69
N GLN A 208 9.42 -3.91 -11.03
CA GLN A 208 10.38 -4.95 -11.40
C GLN A 208 9.92 -6.36 -10.99
N ARG A 209 8.96 -6.48 -10.04
CA ARG A 209 8.57 -7.75 -9.45
C ARG A 209 8.07 -8.76 -10.48
N VAL A 210 7.18 -8.32 -11.39
CA VAL A 210 6.62 -9.18 -12.43
C VAL A 210 7.68 -9.75 -13.37
N ARG A 211 8.75 -9.00 -13.66
CA ARG A 211 9.85 -9.50 -14.50
C ARG A 211 10.62 -10.61 -13.79
N GLN A 212 10.81 -10.48 -12.48
CA GLN A 212 11.45 -11.53 -11.70
C GLN A 212 10.58 -12.78 -11.60
N ASP A 213 9.28 -12.62 -11.35
CA ASP A 213 8.34 -13.74 -11.31
C ASP A 213 8.29 -14.47 -12.67
N LEU A 214 8.34 -13.72 -13.78
CA LEU A 214 8.43 -14.28 -15.13
C LEU A 214 9.75 -15.04 -15.35
N LEU A 215 10.90 -14.46 -14.97
CA LEU A 215 12.20 -15.14 -15.09
C LEU A 215 12.24 -16.45 -14.29
N ILE A 216 11.63 -16.49 -13.10
CA ILE A 216 11.51 -17.71 -12.31
C ILE A 216 10.69 -18.75 -13.08
N ALA A 217 9.53 -18.37 -13.62
CA ALA A 217 8.72 -19.29 -14.43
C ALA A 217 9.48 -19.77 -15.68
N GLU A 218 10.13 -18.87 -16.42
CA GLU A 218 10.89 -19.22 -17.63
C GLU A 218 12.06 -20.16 -17.30
N THR A 219 12.72 -19.98 -16.15
CA THR A 219 13.80 -20.88 -15.71
C THR A 219 13.27 -22.28 -15.41
N LEU A 220 12.09 -22.39 -14.78
CA LEU A 220 11.48 -23.68 -14.43
C LEU A 220 10.86 -24.40 -15.63
N LEU A 221 10.27 -23.65 -16.55
CA LEU A 221 9.58 -24.19 -17.72
C LEU A 221 10.47 -24.34 -18.95
N ALA A 222 11.61 -23.65 -19.00
CA ALA A 222 12.54 -23.60 -20.13
C ALA A 222 11.87 -23.37 -21.49
N PRO A 223 10.99 -22.35 -21.65
CA PRO A 223 10.16 -22.16 -22.85
C PRO A 223 10.96 -21.81 -24.12
N PHE A 224 12.26 -21.57 -24.00
CA PHE A 224 13.15 -21.22 -25.10
C PHE A 224 14.10 -22.37 -25.51
N ALA A 225 13.90 -23.59 -24.98
CA ALA A 225 14.62 -24.77 -25.46
C ALA A 225 14.26 -25.09 -26.92
N ALA A 226 15.16 -25.75 -27.65
CA ALA A 226 15.02 -25.97 -29.09
C ALA A 226 13.75 -26.76 -29.48
N ASP A 227 13.27 -27.61 -28.59
CA ASP A 227 12.10 -28.48 -28.72
C ASP A 227 10.97 -28.11 -27.74
N ALA A 228 11.03 -26.92 -27.14
CA ALA A 228 10.03 -26.47 -26.18
C ALA A 228 8.63 -26.33 -26.81
N ASP A 229 7.60 -26.75 -26.07
CA ASP A 229 6.21 -26.46 -26.43
C ASP A 229 5.99 -24.93 -26.41
N PRO A 230 5.53 -24.31 -27.52
CA PRO A 230 5.23 -22.88 -27.58
C PRO A 230 4.27 -22.38 -26.50
N ALA A 231 3.44 -23.25 -25.91
CA ALA A 231 2.52 -22.90 -24.83
C ALA A 231 3.24 -22.54 -23.51
N LEU A 232 4.49 -22.97 -23.31
CA LEU A 232 5.24 -22.77 -22.07
C LEU A 232 5.50 -21.29 -21.77
N ALA A 233 5.72 -20.47 -22.80
CA ALA A 233 5.89 -19.02 -22.63
C ALA A 233 4.61 -18.36 -22.12
N ALA A 234 3.45 -18.75 -22.67
CA ALA A 234 2.14 -18.27 -22.21
C ALA A 234 1.86 -18.74 -20.77
N GLN A 235 2.25 -19.97 -20.42
CA GLN A 235 2.15 -20.47 -19.05
C GLN A 235 3.04 -19.68 -18.08
N ALA A 236 4.25 -19.31 -18.47
CA ALA A 236 5.14 -18.48 -17.65
C ALA A 236 4.53 -17.10 -17.38
N GLN A 237 3.98 -16.47 -18.43
CA GLN A 237 3.28 -15.20 -18.29
C GLN A 237 2.03 -15.30 -17.40
N ALA A 238 1.25 -16.39 -17.54
CA ALA A 238 0.08 -16.63 -16.70
C ALA A 238 0.46 -16.76 -15.21
N MET A 239 1.57 -17.45 -14.90
CA MET A 239 2.10 -17.54 -13.53
C MET A 239 2.46 -16.17 -12.98
N ALA A 240 3.21 -15.36 -13.74
CA ALA A 240 3.61 -14.02 -13.32
C ALA A 240 2.39 -13.11 -13.05
N LEU A 241 1.34 -13.20 -13.88
CA LEU A 241 0.10 -12.46 -13.67
C LEU A 241 -0.71 -12.99 -12.47
N ALA A 242 -0.70 -14.30 -12.20
CA ALA A 242 -1.31 -14.87 -11.01
C ALA A 242 -0.61 -14.37 -9.73
N ARG A 243 0.73 -14.27 -9.75
CA ARG A 243 1.50 -13.69 -8.64
C ARG A 243 1.21 -12.22 -8.43
N LEU A 244 0.98 -11.44 -9.49
CA LEU A 244 0.56 -10.05 -9.36
C LEU A 244 -0.83 -9.91 -8.70
N ARG A 245 -1.78 -10.79 -9.03
CA ARG A 245 -3.10 -10.81 -8.35
C ARG A 245 -2.93 -11.07 -6.85
N GLN A 246 -2.17 -12.11 -6.49
CA GLN A 246 -1.92 -12.43 -5.09
C GLN A 246 -1.20 -11.28 -4.37
N LEU A 247 -0.20 -10.67 -5.01
CA LEU A 247 0.52 -9.52 -4.45
C LEU A 247 -0.43 -8.34 -4.18
N ALA A 248 -1.30 -8.00 -5.12
CA ALA A 248 -2.27 -6.93 -4.93
C ALA A 248 -3.20 -7.22 -3.74
N ALA A 249 -3.72 -8.43 -3.65
CA ALA A 249 -4.56 -8.87 -2.54
C ALA A 249 -3.81 -8.80 -1.19
N HIS A 250 -2.56 -9.28 -1.17
CA HIS A 250 -1.69 -9.31 0.00
C HIS A 250 -1.43 -7.89 0.56
N GLU A 251 -0.96 -6.99 -0.29
CA GLU A 251 -0.61 -5.64 0.14
C GLU A 251 -1.86 -4.81 0.48
N VAL A 252 -2.98 -5.01 -0.23
CA VAL A 252 -4.26 -4.42 0.19
C VAL A 252 -4.70 -4.96 1.55
N GLY A 253 -4.45 -6.24 1.83
CA GLY A 253 -4.71 -6.84 3.14
C GLY A 253 -3.96 -6.13 4.27
N HIS A 254 -2.68 -5.80 4.07
CA HIS A 254 -1.94 -4.94 5.00
C HIS A 254 -2.57 -3.55 5.11
N ALA A 255 -2.94 -2.92 4.00
CA ALA A 255 -3.61 -1.62 4.04
C ALA A 255 -4.99 -1.66 4.74
N LEU A 256 -5.62 -2.83 4.86
CA LEU A 256 -6.85 -3.08 5.60
C LEU A 256 -6.63 -3.36 7.10
N GLY A 257 -5.38 -3.50 7.56
CA GLY A 257 -5.03 -3.75 8.96
C GLY A 257 -4.62 -5.20 9.30
N LEU A 258 -4.47 -6.07 8.29
CA LEU A 258 -4.14 -7.49 8.50
C LEU A 258 -2.64 -7.72 8.57
N ALA A 259 -2.22 -8.63 9.46
CA ALA A 259 -0.84 -9.06 9.57
C ALA A 259 -0.55 -10.21 8.60
N HIS A 260 0.73 -10.53 8.41
CA HIS A 260 1.12 -11.77 7.76
C HIS A 260 0.56 -12.98 8.53
N ASN A 261 0.04 -13.94 7.79
CA ASN A 261 -0.29 -15.28 8.26
C ASN A 261 0.83 -16.25 7.86
N PHE A 262 1.93 -16.24 8.60
CA PHE A 262 3.09 -17.11 8.34
C PHE A 262 2.76 -18.60 8.33
N ALA A 263 1.73 -19.03 9.08
CA ALA A 263 1.32 -20.43 9.11
C ALA A 263 0.67 -20.88 7.80
N ALA A 264 0.06 -19.96 7.03
CA ALA A 264 -0.61 -20.30 5.78
C ALA A 264 0.35 -20.84 4.71
N SER A 265 1.63 -20.45 4.75
CA SER A 265 2.66 -20.93 3.82
C SER A 265 2.87 -22.46 3.90
N ALA A 266 2.49 -23.10 5.01
CA ALA A 266 2.53 -24.55 5.19
C ALA A 266 1.22 -25.25 4.76
N HIS A 267 0.18 -24.50 4.39
CA HIS A 267 -1.18 -25.00 4.16
C HIS A 267 -1.70 -24.67 2.75
N GLY A 268 -0.85 -24.81 1.74
CA GLY A 268 -1.20 -24.56 0.34
C GLY A 268 -1.65 -23.11 0.12
N ASN A 269 -2.71 -22.91 -0.67
CA ASN A 269 -3.23 -21.57 -1.01
C ASN A 269 -4.25 -21.05 0.02
N GLY A 270 -4.04 -21.32 1.32
CA GLY A 270 -5.03 -21.08 2.37
C GLY A 270 -5.25 -19.61 2.74
N SER A 271 -4.33 -18.70 2.39
CA SER A 271 -4.46 -17.27 2.67
C SER A 271 -3.66 -16.45 1.67
N VAL A 272 -4.19 -15.29 1.27
CA VAL A 272 -3.41 -14.27 0.54
C VAL A 272 -2.49 -13.48 1.46
N MET A 273 -2.60 -13.65 2.78
CA MET A 273 -1.71 -13.04 3.76
C MET A 273 -0.50 -13.94 4.10
N ASP A 274 -0.28 -15.01 3.34
CA ASP A 274 0.89 -15.87 3.46
C ASP A 274 2.20 -15.07 3.24
N TYR A 275 3.29 -15.49 3.87
CA TYR A 275 4.61 -14.94 3.59
C TYR A 275 5.52 -16.07 3.09
N PRO A 276 5.77 -16.16 1.76
CA PRO A 276 6.58 -17.22 1.16
C PRO A 276 8.08 -17.03 1.39
#